data_AF-A0AAX1UEQ3-F1
#
_entry.id   AF-A0AAX1UEQ3-F1
#
_cell.length_a   1.000
_cell.length_b   1.000
_cell.length_c   1.000
_cell.angle_alpha   90.00
_cell.angle_beta   90.00
_cell.angle_gamma   90.00
#
_symmetry.space_group_name_H-M   'P 1'
#
loop_
_entity.id
_entity.type
_entity.pdbx_description
1 polymer ?
#
loop_
_entity_poly.entity_id
_entity_poly.type
_entity_poly.pdbx_seq_one_letter_code
_entity_poly.pdbx_strand_id
1 'polypeptide(L)' 'MEPAPWSPPPPDLEALAAEARARRDALLAACDWTQVADAPVDRAAWAAYRQTLRDLPEQPGFPAGIAWPEPPTA' A
#
# COMPACT_ATOMS: atom_id res chain seq x y z
N MET A 1 -4.47 -27.96 -37.75
CA MET A 1 -3.70 -27.25 -36.71
C MET A 1 -4.55 -26.09 -36.29
N GLU A 2 -5.40 -26.30 -35.28
CA GLU A 2 -6.26 -25.25 -34.73
C GLU A 2 -5.36 -24.19 -34.07
N PRO A 3 -5.54 -22.89 -34.35
CA PRO A 3 -4.77 -21.87 -33.66
C PRO A 3 -5.19 -21.87 -32.20
N ALA A 4 -4.19 -21.87 -31.30
CA ALA A 4 -4.42 -21.77 -29.88
C ALA A 4 -5.30 -20.54 -29.58
N PRO A 5 -6.32 -20.65 -28.71
CA PRO A 5 -7.16 -19.52 -28.36
C PRO A 5 -6.28 -18.42 -27.77
N TRP A 6 -6.47 -17.19 -28.26
CA TRP A 6 -5.85 -16.01 -27.67
C TRP A 6 -6.18 -15.97 -26.18
N SER A 7 -5.16 -16.17 -25.35
CA SER A 7 -5.22 -15.88 -23.92
C SER A 7 -4.55 -14.52 -23.74
N PRO A 8 -5.25 -13.48 -23.25
CA PRO A 8 -4.58 -12.23 -22.91
C PRO A 8 -3.46 -12.54 -21.90
N PRO A 9 -2.32 -11.82 -21.97
CA PRO A 9 -1.32 -11.93 -20.92
C PRO A 9 -2.00 -11.63 -19.57
N PRO A 10 -1.65 -12.37 -18.50
CA PRO A 10 -2.15 -12.06 -17.17
C PRO A 10 -1.92 -10.58 -16.85
N PRO A 11 -2.79 -9.95 -16.04
CA PRO A 11 -2.58 -8.55 -15.65
C PRO A 11 -1.15 -8.38 -15.15
N ASP A 12 -0.47 -7.33 -15.64
CA ASP A 12 0.93 -7.08 -15.30
C ASP A 12 1.05 -6.87 -13.79
N LEU A 13 1.43 -7.93 -13.07
CA LEU A 13 1.62 -7.89 -11.62
C LEU A 13 2.63 -6.80 -11.24
N GLU A 14 3.61 -6.53 -12.11
CA GLU A 14 4.55 -5.43 -11.92
C GLU A 14 3.87 -4.06 -11.96
N ALA A 15 2.89 -3.85 -12.85
CA ALA A 15 2.13 -2.60 -12.91
C ALA A 15 1.29 -2.42 -11.63
N LEU A 16 0.63 -3.48 -11.18
CA LEU A 16 -0.11 -3.48 -9.90
C LEU A 16 0.83 -3.22 -8.71
N ALA A 17 2.03 -3.80 -8.72
CA ALA A 17 3.04 -3.57 -7.68
C ALA A 17 3.57 -2.14 -7.68
N ALA A 18 3.74 -1.54 -8.86
CA ALA A 18 4.10 -0.12 -8.98
C ALA A 18 3.00 0.79 -8.44
N GLU A 19 1.74 0.54 -8.80
CA GLU A 19 0.59 1.29 -8.30
C GLU A 19 0.43 1.18 -6.78
N ALA A 20 0.57 -0.05 -6.25
CA ALA A 20 0.53 -0.29 -4.81
C ALA A 20 1.65 0.45 -4.07
N ARG A 21 2.90 0.43 -4.57
CA ARG A 21 4.01 1.19 -3.98
C ARG A 21 3.74 2.69 -4.02
N ALA A 22 3.23 3.21 -5.13
CA ALA A 22 2.87 4.63 -5.26
C ALA A 22 1.76 5.03 -4.26
N ARG A 23 0.73 4.19 -4.08
CA ARG A 23 -0.32 4.41 -3.09
C ARG A 23 0.21 4.40 -1.66
N ARG A 24 1.11 3.46 -1.34
CA ARG A 24 1.81 3.42 -0.03
C ARG A 24 2.54 4.73 0.22
N ASP A 25 3.33 5.19 -0.75
CA ASP A 25 4.14 6.40 -0.61
C ASP A 25 3.25 7.65 -0.45
N ALA A 26 2.12 7.71 -1.17
CA ALA A 26 1.13 8.76 -1.01
C ALA A 26 0.50 8.78 0.41
N LEU A 27 0.15 7.62 0.96
CA LEU A 27 -0.39 7.52 2.32
C LEU A 27 0.65 7.88 3.39
N LEU A 28 1.91 7.45 3.22
CA LEU A 28 3.02 7.85 4.10
C LEU A 28 3.26 9.35 4.07
N ALA A 29 3.20 9.98 2.89
CA ALA A 29 3.32 11.43 2.75
C ALA A 29 2.13 12.17 3.39
N ALA A 30 0.91 11.68 3.20
CA ALA A 30 -0.30 12.28 3.76
C ALA A 30 -0.31 12.29 5.30
N CYS A 31 0.36 11.34 5.94
CA CYS A 31 0.49 11.27 7.40
C CYS A 31 1.84 11.76 7.93
N ASP A 32 2.70 12.37 7.11
CA ASP A 32 4.05 12.76 7.55
C ASP A 32 4.02 13.86 8.62
N TRP A 33 3.04 14.76 8.54
CA TRP A 33 2.80 15.81 9.54
C TRP A 33 2.55 15.28 10.96
N THR A 34 2.07 14.03 11.09
CA THR A 34 1.77 13.38 12.38
C THR A 34 3.04 13.05 13.18
N GLN A 35 4.19 13.05 12.51
CA GLN A 35 5.48 12.70 13.10
C GLN A 35 6.17 13.92 13.74
N VAL A 36 5.72 15.13 13.45
CA VAL A 36 6.26 16.38 14.02
C VAL A 36 6.02 16.43 15.52
N ALA A 37 6.98 16.91 16.32
CA ALA A 37 6.95 16.96 17.80
C ALA A 37 5.74 17.70 18.41
N ASP A 38 5.14 18.62 17.66
CA ASP A 38 3.98 19.41 18.09
C ASP A 38 2.64 18.90 17.54
N ALA A 39 2.62 17.79 16.80
CA ALA A 39 1.38 17.23 16.26
C ALA A 39 0.44 16.76 17.40
N PRO A 40 -0.82 17.25 17.46
CA PRO A 40 -1.79 16.88 18.48
C PRO A 40 -2.48 15.56 18.12
N VAL A 41 -1.71 14.48 18.00
CA VAL A 41 -2.20 13.16 17.58
C VAL A 41 -1.57 12.06 18.42
N ASP A 42 -2.18 10.87 18.42
CA ASP A 42 -1.55 9.68 19.00
C ASP A 42 -0.38 9.20 18.12
N ARG A 43 0.84 9.59 18.52
CA ARG A 43 2.08 9.19 17.84
C ARG A 43 2.26 7.68 17.73
N ALA A 44 1.85 6.92 18.74
CA ALA A 44 2.02 5.48 18.75
C ALA A 44 1.10 4.83 17.72
N ALA A 45 -0.16 5.26 17.66
CA ALA A 45 -1.11 4.81 16.64
C ALA A 45 -0.63 5.15 15.22
N TRP A 46 -0.15 6.37 14.99
CA TRP A 46 0.39 6.78 13.69
C TRP A 46 1.70 6.08 13.31
N ALA A 47 2.58 5.80 14.28
CA ALA A 47 3.78 5.01 14.04
C ALA A 47 3.44 3.57 13.64
N ALA A 48 2.48 2.93 14.32
CA ALA A 48 1.98 1.61 13.96
C ALA A 48 1.35 1.60 12.56
N TYR A 49 0.50 2.58 12.25
CA TYR A 49 -0.10 2.76 10.92
C TYR A 49 0.96 2.83 9.80
N ARG A 50 1.99 3.67 10.00
CA ARG A 50 3.09 3.84 9.04
C ARG A 50 3.90 2.56 8.86
N GLN A 51 4.13 1.79 9.92
CA GLN A 51 4.81 0.50 9.81
C GLN A 51 3.97 -0.48 9.00
N THR A 52 2.68 -0.61 9.29
CA THR A 52 1.77 -1.47 8.49
C THR A 52 1.77 -1.10 7.01
N LEU A 53 1.81 0.21 6.68
CA LEU A 53 1.93 0.67 5.29
C LEU A 53 3.26 0.22 4.63
N ARG A 54 4.38 0.31 5.37
CA ARG A 54 5.70 -0.11 4.87
C ARG A 54 5.78 -1.61 4.64
N ASP A 55 5.10 -2.39 5.47
CA ASP A 55 5.06 -3.84 5.42
C ASP A 55 4.06 -4.37 4.36
N LEU A 56 3.28 -3.51 3.69
CA LEU A 56 2.31 -3.93 2.65
C LEU A 56 2.92 -4.80 1.52
N PRO A 57 4.13 -4.54 1.00
CA PRO A 57 4.75 -5.39 -0.03
C PRO A 57 5.10 -6.79 0.47
N GLU A 58 5.20 -6.99 1.78
CA GLU A 58 5.48 -8.28 2.41
C GLU A 58 4.20 -9.06 2.73
N GLN A 59 3.02 -8.45 2.55
CA GLN A 59 1.75 -9.11 2.85
C GLN A 59 1.41 -10.22 1.84
N PRO A 60 0.81 -11.33 2.31
CA PRO A 60 0.29 -12.37 1.44
C PRO A 60 -0.90 -11.81 0.65
N GLY A 61 -0.69 -11.50 -0.63
CA GLY A 61 -1.67 -10.87 -1.49
C GLY A 61 -1.12 -9.70 -2.30
N PHE A 62 0.05 -9.17 -1.95
CA PHE A 62 0.70 -8.17 -2.80
C PHE A 62 0.98 -8.74 -4.21
N PRO A 63 0.70 -7.98 -5.29
CA PRO A 63 0.15 -6.63 -5.31
C PRO A 63 -1.38 -6.54 -5.49
N ALA A 64 -2.07 -7.65 -5.78
CA ALA A 64 -3.47 -7.65 -6.20
C ALA A 64 -4.51 -7.70 -5.06
N GLY A 65 -4.11 -8.12 -3.86
CA GLY A 65 -4.97 -8.39 -2.70
C GLY A 65 -4.42 -7.80 -1.41
N ILE A 66 -3.91 -6.57 -1.47
CA ILE A 66 -3.34 -5.85 -0.32
C ILE A 66 -4.46 -5.37 0.60
N ALA A 67 -4.34 -5.63 1.90
CA ALA A 67 -5.22 -5.06 2.91
C ALA A 67 -4.65 -3.71 3.39
N TRP A 68 -5.28 -2.62 2.97
CA TRP A 68 -4.86 -1.27 3.35
C TRP A 68 -5.36 -0.95 4.76
N PRO A 69 -4.47 -0.56 5.69
CA PRO A 69 -4.91 -0.13 7.02
C PRO A 69 -5.73 1.17 6.92
N GLU A 70 -6.72 1.34 7.81
CA GLU A 70 -7.36 2.64 8.00
C GLU A 70 -6.47 3.58 8.83
N PRO A 71 -6.45 4.89 8.49
CA PRO A 71 -5.74 5.87 9.30
C PRO A 71 -6.39 5.97 10.69
N PRO A 72 -5.60 6.10 11.76
CA PRO A 72 -6.14 6.30 13.10
C PRO A 72 -6.86 7.65 13.17
N THR A 73 -7.93 7.70 13.96
CA THR A 73 -8.60 8.96 14.30
C THR A 73 -7.67 9.80 15.18
N ALA A 74 -7.50 11.07 14.81
CA ALA A 74 -6.81 12.06 15.63
C ALA A 74 -7.61 12.42 16.88
#